data_AF-A0A7X8V4R0-F1
#
_entry.id   AF-A0A7X8V4R0-F1
#
_cell.length_a   1.000
_cell.length_b   1.000
_cell.length_c   1.000
_cell.angle_alpha   90.00
_cell.angle_beta   90.00
_cell.angle_gamma   90.00
#
_symmetry.space_group_name_H-M   'P 1'
#
loop_
_entity.id
_entity.type
_entity.pdbx_description
1 polymer ?
#
loop_
_entity_poly.entity_id
_entity_poly.type
_entity_poly.pdbx_seq_one_letter_code
_entity_poly.pdbx_strand_id
1 'polypeptide(L)'
;MERYWLEITIETVPLLAEMSGEILIEAGCGGVVYDDPPPGKDGPSARSCRVTGYLPLQDGCDRKVDGIKERLAGLDRYFPPGPGEPHPRIQVFLRRVKEENWGENWKKHFRPQFIGSVVITPPWRQVPVAPGQVVVRIDPGMAFG
;
A
#
# COMPACT_ATOMS: atom_id res chain seq x y z
N MET A 1 9.39 -0.65 -22.92
CA MET A 1 8.06 0.00 -22.74
C MET A 1 7.88 0.25 -21.27
N GLU A 2 7.53 1.48 -20.88
CA GLU A 2 7.21 1.77 -19.48
C GLU A 2 5.86 1.12 -19.13
N ARG A 3 5.86 0.30 -18.09
CA ARG A 3 4.64 -0.34 -17.58
C ARG A 3 4.05 0.52 -16.46
N TYR A 4 2.74 0.46 -16.32
CA TYR A 4 2.00 1.22 -15.33
C TYR A 4 0.96 0.33 -14.67
N TRP A 5 0.61 0.68 -13.45
CA TRP A 5 -0.44 0.09 -12.65
C TRP A 5 -1.54 1.13 -12.45
N LEU A 6 -2.78 0.67 -12.47
CA LEU A 6 -3.91 1.40 -11.95
C LEU A 6 -4.05 1.04 -10.48
N GLU A 7 -3.72 1.99 -9.61
CA GLU A 7 -4.02 1.93 -8.20
C GLU A 7 -5.49 2.33 -7.99
N ILE A 8 -6.23 1.48 -7.29
CA ILE A 8 -7.63 1.68 -6.94
C ILE A 8 -7.71 1.69 -5.43
N THR A 9 -8.13 2.82 -4.88
CA THR A 9 -8.20 3.03 -3.44
C THR A 9 -9.65 3.25 -3.04
N ILE A 10 -10.16 2.37 -2.19
CA ILE A 10 -11.51 2.43 -1.63
C ILE A 10 -11.39 2.96 -0.21
N GLU A 11 -11.92 4.15 0.05
CA GLU A 11 -12.12 4.65 1.41
C GLU A 11 -13.52 4.25 1.87
N THR A 12 -13.59 3.56 3.00
CA THR A 12 -14.82 2.95 3.52
C THR A 12 -14.78 2.88 5.04
N VAL A 13 -15.74 2.21 5.67
CA VAL A 13 -15.76 1.94 7.12
C VAL A 13 -15.16 0.55 7.41
N PRO A 14 -14.61 0.31 8.63
CA PRO A 14 -14.01 -0.99 8.97
C PRO A 14 -14.91 -2.21 8.70
N LEU A 15 -16.22 -2.06 8.92
CA LEU A 15 -17.21 -3.11 8.65
C LEU A 15 -17.20 -3.60 7.20
N LEU A 16 -16.91 -2.72 6.24
CA LEU A 16 -16.95 -3.00 4.81
C LEU A 16 -15.56 -3.22 4.20
N ALA A 17 -14.49 -3.14 5.00
CA ALA A 17 -13.12 -3.18 4.51
C ALA A 17 -12.82 -4.51 3.80
N GLU A 18 -13.09 -5.64 4.47
CA GLU A 18 -12.82 -6.98 3.91
C GLU A 18 -13.59 -7.24 2.62
N MET A 19 -14.87 -6.86 2.56
CA MET A 19 -15.68 -7.00 1.35
C MET A 19 -15.18 -6.11 0.21
N SER A 20 -14.71 -4.91 0.53
CA SER A 20 -14.06 -4.03 -0.45
C SER A 20 -12.78 -4.66 -0.98
N GLY A 21 -12.01 -5.32 -0.12
CA GLY A 21 -10.83 -6.10 -0.50
C GLY A 21 -11.17 -7.25 -1.45
N GLU A 22 -12.19 -8.04 -1.13
CA GLU A 22 -12.61 -9.16 -1.98
C GLU A 22 -13.08 -8.68 -3.36
N ILE A 23 -13.83 -7.57 -3.42
CA ILE A 23 -14.24 -6.97 -4.69
C ILE A 23 -13.02 -6.62 -5.57
N LEU A 24 -11.95 -6.10 -4.96
CA LEU A 24 -10.70 -5.78 -5.68
C LEU A 24 -9.97 -7.05 -6.15
N ILE A 25 -9.89 -8.08 -5.31
CA ILE A 25 -9.27 -9.37 -5.66
C ILE A 25 -10.00 -10.02 -6.83
N GLU A 26 -11.32 -10.12 -6.77
CA GLU A 26 -12.14 -10.68 -7.84
C GLU A 26 -12.05 -9.88 -9.16
N ALA A 27 -11.84 -8.56 -9.07
CA ALA A 27 -11.57 -7.71 -10.24
C ALA A 27 -10.19 -7.99 -10.89
N GLY A 28 -9.34 -8.77 -10.21
CA GLY A 28 -8.05 -9.24 -10.68
C GLY A 28 -6.86 -8.52 -10.05
N CYS A 29 -7.02 -7.88 -8.88
CA CYS A 29 -5.88 -7.38 -8.12
C CYS A 29 -5.09 -8.56 -7.55
N GLY A 30 -3.76 -8.55 -7.69
CA GLY A 30 -2.88 -9.61 -7.17
C GLY A 30 -2.73 -9.62 -5.64
N GLY A 31 -3.25 -8.59 -4.98
CA GLY A 31 -3.25 -8.39 -3.55
C GLY A 31 -3.93 -7.06 -3.19
N VAL A 32 -4.23 -6.89 -1.91
CA VAL A 32 -4.82 -5.66 -1.37
C VAL A 32 -4.04 -5.20 -0.15
N VAL A 33 -3.98 -3.89 0.04
CA VAL A 33 -3.36 -3.25 1.20
C VAL A 33 -4.45 -2.58 2.02
N TYR A 34 -4.45 -2.85 3.32
CA TYR A 34 -5.32 -2.19 4.29
C TYR A 34 -4.48 -1.18 5.07
N ASP A 35 -4.91 0.08 5.08
CA ASP A 35 -4.28 1.13 5.88
C ASP A 35 -5.32 2.08 6.50
N ASP A 36 -4.85 2.82 7.50
CA ASP A 36 -5.61 3.92 8.07
C ASP A 36 -5.50 5.13 7.15
N PRO A 37 -6.60 5.82 6.85
CA PRO A 37 -6.54 7.04 6.08
C PRO A 37 -5.72 8.08 6.84
N PRO A 38 -5.01 8.97 6.12
CA PRO A 38 -4.22 10.02 6.75
C PRO A 38 -5.09 10.84 7.71
N PRO A 39 -4.54 11.28 8.86
CA PRO A 39 -5.30 12.07 9.83
C PRO A 39 -5.87 13.32 9.15
N GLY A 40 -7.17 13.55 9.36
CA GLY A 40 -7.85 14.74 8.87
C GLY A 40 -7.50 15.98 9.71
N LYS A 41 -8.05 17.13 9.33
CA LYS A 41 -7.91 18.38 10.12
C LYS A 41 -8.44 18.25 11.55
N ASP A 42 -9.38 17.33 11.78
CA ASP A 42 -10.06 17.11 13.06
C ASP A 42 -9.49 15.91 13.87
N GLY A 43 -8.33 15.37 13.48
CA GLY A 43 -7.66 14.26 14.16
C GLY A 43 -7.72 12.92 13.40
N PRO A 44 -7.33 11.81 14.06
CA PRO A 44 -7.33 10.49 13.44
C PRO A 44 -8.73 10.12 12.96
N SER A 45 -8.83 9.63 11.73
CA SER A 45 -10.07 9.05 11.23
C SER A 45 -10.29 7.66 11.83
N ALA A 46 -10.63 7.60 13.12
CA ALA A 46 -10.90 6.34 13.82
C ALA A 46 -12.14 5.58 13.28
N ARG A 47 -12.76 6.07 12.20
CA ARG A 47 -14.00 5.54 11.63
C ARG A 47 -13.92 5.23 10.13
N SER A 48 -12.79 5.49 9.47
CA SER A 48 -12.60 5.04 8.09
C SER A 48 -11.36 4.17 7.96
N CYS A 49 -11.43 3.27 6.99
CA CYS A 49 -10.38 2.36 6.58
C CYS A 49 -10.19 2.55 5.08
N ARG A 50 -8.98 2.35 4.60
CA ARG A 50 -8.66 2.41 3.18
C ARG A 50 -8.15 1.05 2.72
N VAL A 51 -8.71 0.61 1.59
CA VAL A 51 -8.37 -0.65 0.94
C VAL A 51 -7.87 -0.35 -0.46
N THR A 52 -6.62 -0.71 -0.75
CA THR A 52 -5.96 -0.37 -2.02
C THR A 52 -5.56 -1.63 -2.78
N GLY A 53 -5.99 -1.72 -4.04
CA GLY A 53 -5.62 -2.79 -4.98
C GLY A 53 -4.93 -2.21 -6.22
N TYR A 54 -4.22 -3.07 -6.94
CA TYR A 54 -3.48 -2.69 -8.13
C TYR A 54 -3.82 -3.61 -9.31
N LEU A 55 -4.21 -2.99 -10.42
CA LEU A 55 -4.41 -3.67 -11.71
C LEU A 55 -3.31 -3.26 -12.70
N PRO A 56 -2.81 -4.16 -13.56
CA PRO A 56 -2.00 -3.75 -14.70
C PRO A 56 -2.79 -2.74 -15.53
N LEU A 57 -2.19 -1.59 -15.86
CA LEU A 57 -2.87 -0.57 -16.67
C LEU A 57 -2.87 -1.03 -18.14
N GLN A 58 -4.01 -1.48 -18.62
CA GLN A 58 -4.21 -2.03 -19.97
C GLN A 58 -5.66 -1.79 -20.45
N ASP A 59 -5.94 -2.14 -21.70
CA ASP A 59 -7.29 -2.01 -22.26
C ASP A 59 -8.31 -2.82 -21.43
N GLY A 60 -9.45 -2.19 -21.13
CA GLY A 60 -10.53 -2.79 -20.33
C GLY A 60 -10.50 -2.47 -18.84
N CYS A 61 -9.51 -1.71 -18.34
CA CYS A 61 -9.49 -1.23 -16.95
C CYS A 61 -10.75 -0.45 -16.57
N ASP A 62 -11.28 0.39 -17.46
CA ASP A 62 -12.48 1.20 -17.18
C ASP A 62 -13.69 0.31 -16.86
N ARG A 63 -13.91 -0.76 -17.64
CA ARG A 63 -14.98 -1.73 -17.39
C ARG A 63 -14.82 -2.43 -16.04
N LYS A 64 -13.59 -2.75 -15.65
CA LYS A 64 -13.31 -3.34 -14.33
C LYS A 64 -13.61 -2.35 -13.21
N VAL A 65 -13.22 -1.09 -13.37
CA VAL A 65 -13.52 -0.01 -12.41
C VAL A 65 -15.02 0.20 -12.26
N ASP A 66 -15.77 0.21 -13.37
CA ASP A 66 -17.22 0.34 -13.34
C ASP A 66 -17.87 -0.85 -12.60
N GLY A 67 -17.43 -2.07 -12.89
CA GLY A 67 -17.89 -3.27 -12.16
C GLY A 67 -17.56 -3.24 -10.67
N ILE A 68 -16.40 -2.70 -10.28
CA ILE A 68 -16.05 -2.50 -8.86
C ILE A 68 -17.05 -1.52 -8.22
N LYS A 69 -17.31 -0.37 -8.85
CA LYS A 69 -18.24 0.64 -8.33
C LYS A 69 -19.67 0.10 -8.19
N GLU A 70 -20.14 -0.66 -9.17
CA GLU A 70 -21.46 -1.30 -9.13
C GLU A 70 -21.58 -2.28 -7.96
N ARG A 71 -20.55 -3.11 -7.74
CA ARG A 71 -20.53 -4.06 -6.63
C ARG A 71 -20.47 -3.38 -5.27
N LEU A 72 -19.67 -2.31 -5.15
CA LEU A 72 -19.59 -1.51 -3.93
C LEU A 72 -20.94 -0.86 -3.60
N ALA A 73 -21.63 -0.30 -4.59
CA ALA A 73 -22.99 0.24 -4.41
C ALA A 73 -24.02 -0.86 -4.06
N GLY A 74 -23.74 -2.12 -4.40
CA GLY A 74 -24.55 -3.27 -4.01
C GLY A 74 -24.44 -3.64 -2.52
N LEU A 75 -23.38 -3.20 -1.82
CA LEU A 75 -23.16 -3.55 -0.41
C LEU A 75 -24.23 -2.96 0.51
N ASP A 76 -24.81 -1.82 0.15
CA ASP A 76 -25.90 -1.14 0.86
C ASP A 76 -27.10 -2.06 1.12
N ARG A 77 -27.32 -3.05 0.24
CA ARG A 77 -28.39 -4.04 0.37
C ARG A 77 -28.17 -5.02 1.51
N TYR A 78 -26.91 -5.29 1.84
CA TYR A 78 -26.50 -6.23 2.87
C TYR A 78 -26.18 -5.51 4.19
N PHE A 79 -25.75 -4.25 4.10
CA PHE A 79 -25.37 -3.40 5.22
C PHE A 79 -26.13 -2.06 5.17
N PRO A 80 -27.46 -2.08 5.33
CA PRO A 80 -28.24 -0.85 5.34
C PRO A 80 -27.84 -0.01 6.56
N PRO A 81 -27.83 1.34 6.44
CA PRO A 81 -27.58 2.19 7.59
C PRO A 81 -28.65 2.00 8.66
N GLY A 82 -28.26 2.06 9.93
CA GLY A 82 -29.19 2.08 11.04
C GLY A 82 -30.09 3.33 11.01
N PRO A 83 -31.25 3.33 11.70
CA PRO A 83 -32.10 4.51 11.79
C PRO A 83 -31.34 5.73 12.32
N GLY A 84 -31.19 6.76 11.48
CA GLY A 84 -30.46 7.99 11.83
C GLY A 84 -28.94 7.90 11.69
N GLU A 85 -28.40 6.77 11.23
CA GLU A 85 -26.99 6.66 10.88
C GLU A 85 -26.74 7.13 9.43
N PRO A 86 -25.66 7.88 9.17
CA PRO A 86 -25.28 8.19 7.81
C PRO A 86 -24.92 6.91 7.07
N HIS A 87 -25.27 6.84 5.79
CA HIS A 87 -24.84 5.75 4.92
C HIS A 87 -23.31 5.59 5.01
N PRO A 88 -22.76 4.36 5.16
CA PRO A 88 -21.33 4.16 5.09
C PRO A 88 -20.79 4.81 3.82
N ARG A 89 -19.91 5.80 4.00
CA ARG A 89 -19.35 6.58 2.90
C ARG A 89 -18.28 5.74 2.22
N ILE A 90 -18.60 5.26 1.02
CA ILE A 90 -17.63 4.62 0.12
C ILE A 90 -17.17 5.66 -0.90
N GLN A 91 -15.86 5.85 -1.02
CA GLN A 91 -15.25 6.68 -2.06
C GLN A 91 -14.18 5.88 -2.79
N VAL A 92 -14.14 6.00 -4.11
CA VAL A 92 -13.18 5.31 -4.96
C VAL A 92 -12.26 6.34 -5.61
N PHE A 93 -10.96 6.20 -5.35
CA PHE A 93 -9.89 7.01 -5.94
C PHE A 93 -9.07 6.16 -6.90
N LEU A 94 -8.68 6.76 -8.02
CA LEU A 94 -7.89 6.11 -9.05
C LEU A 94 -6.59 6.88 -9.26
N ARG A 95 -5.47 6.17 -9.31
CA ARG A 95 -4.16 6.77 -9.59
C ARG A 95 -3.37 5.88 -10.54
N ARG A 96 -2.72 6.51 -11.52
CA ARG A 96 -1.75 5.84 -12.37
C ARG A 96 -0.39 5.83 -11.67
N VAL A 97 0.16 4.64 -11.45
CA VAL A 97 1.44 4.42 -10.79
C VAL A 97 2.40 3.80 -11.79
N LYS A 98 3.63 4.31 -11.88
CA LYS A 98 4.66 3.73 -12.75
C LYS A 98 5.14 2.41 -12.14
N GLU A 99 5.32 1.37 -12.94
CA GLU A 99 5.97 0.15 -12.48
C GLU A 99 7.43 0.45 -12.16
N GLU A 100 7.80 0.24 -10.90
CA GLU A 100 9.17 0.35 -10.44
C GLU A 100 9.66 -1.02 -9.98
N ASN A 101 10.96 -1.27 -10.12
CA ASN A 101 11.58 -2.46 -9.53
C ASN A 101 11.77 -2.23 -8.02
N TRP A 102 10.65 -2.33 -7.29
CA TRP A 102 10.62 -2.17 -5.83
C TRP A 102 11.58 -3.12 -5.13
N GLY A 103 11.80 -4.33 -5.65
CA GLY A 103 12.74 -5.32 -5.12
C GLY A 103 14.21 -4.89 -5.11
N GLU A 104 14.57 -3.88 -5.91
CA GLU A 104 15.93 -3.31 -5.95
C GLU A 104 15.98 -1.86 -5.47
N ASN A 105 14.88 -1.09 -5.61
CA ASN A 105 14.85 0.33 -5.25
C ASN A 105 15.10 0.56 -3.75
N TRP A 106 14.60 -0.31 -2.87
CA TRP A 106 14.82 -0.20 -1.43
C TRP A 106 16.32 -0.23 -1.05
N LYS A 107 17.15 -0.99 -1.81
CA LYS A 107 18.60 -1.11 -1.56
C LYS A 107 19.33 0.23 -1.68
N LYS A 108 18.81 1.15 -2.49
CA LYS A 108 19.36 2.51 -2.67
C LYS A 108 19.22 3.37 -1.41
N HIS A 109 18.20 3.08 -0.60
CA HIS A 109 17.88 3.84 0.60
C HIS A 109 18.57 3.28 1.86
N PHE A 110 19.10 2.06 1.81
CA PHE A 110 19.84 1.46 2.93
C PHE A 110 21.25 2.07 3.04
N ARG A 111 21.46 2.94 4.05
CA ARG A 111 22.72 3.64 4.28
C ARG A 111 23.54 2.94 5.37
N PRO A 112 24.87 2.88 5.24
CA PRO A 112 25.76 2.43 6.30
C PRO A 112 25.59 3.30 7.54
N GLN A 113 25.70 2.68 8.70
CA GLN A 113 25.69 3.35 9.99
C GLN A 113 27.08 3.29 10.60
N PHE A 114 27.53 4.43 11.14
CA PHE A 114 28.82 4.58 11.79
C PHE A 114 28.58 4.76 13.29
N ILE A 115 29.03 3.80 14.09
CA ILE A 115 28.79 3.75 15.54
C ILE A 115 30.14 3.53 16.23
N GLY A 116 30.79 4.61 16.67
CA GLY A 116 32.14 4.55 17.22
C GLY A 116 33.14 3.96 16.23
N SER A 117 33.80 2.87 16.61
CA SER A 117 34.72 2.12 15.74
C SER A 117 34.01 1.10 14.83
N VAL A 118 32.70 0.91 14.94
CA VAL A 118 31.96 -0.09 14.15
C VAL A 118 31.24 0.58 12.98
N VAL A 119 31.34 -0.02 11.80
CA VAL A 119 30.64 0.39 10.59
C VAL A 119 29.71 -0.73 10.12
N ILE A 120 28.40 -0.51 10.24
CA ILE A 120 27.37 -1.46 9.79
C ILE A 120 26.99 -1.11 8.36
N THR A 121 27.07 -2.06 7.43
CA THR A 121 26.83 -1.80 6.00
C THR A 121 26.19 -2.99 5.31
N PRO A 122 25.31 -2.80 4.31
CA PRO A 122 24.79 -3.93 3.55
C PRO A 122 25.86 -4.54 2.64
N PRO A 123 25.75 -5.83 2.27
CA PRO A 123 26.78 -6.53 1.48
C PRO A 123 27.12 -5.86 0.15
N TRP A 124 26.12 -5.24 -0.49
CA TRP A 124 26.24 -4.59 -1.80
C TRP A 124 26.84 -3.17 -1.75
N ARG A 125 27.15 -2.61 -0.57
CA ARG A 125 27.76 -1.28 -0.45
C ARG A 125 29.21 -1.40 0.03
N GLN A 126 30.07 -0.65 -0.64
CA GLN A 126 31.44 -0.41 -0.17
C GLN A 126 31.49 0.90 0.60
N VAL A 127 32.28 0.91 1.67
CA VAL A 127 32.47 2.09 2.53
C VAL A 127 33.95 2.26 2.83
N PRO A 128 34.48 3.49 2.76
CA PRO A 128 35.82 3.76 3.23
C PRO A 128 35.86 3.59 4.75
N VAL A 129 36.89 2.92 5.25
CA VAL A 129 37.12 2.72 6.69
C VAL A 129 38.45 3.32 7.13
N ALA A 130 38.43 4.00 8.26
CA ALA A 130 39.61 4.54 8.91
C ALA A 130 40.35 3.45 9.70
N PRO A 131 41.65 3.62 9.98
CA PRO A 131 42.40 2.74 10.87
C PRO A 131 41.68 2.59 12.23
N GLY A 132 41.55 1.35 12.70
CA GLY A 132 40.84 1.03 13.95
C GLY A 132 39.32 0.86 13.81
N GLN A 133 38.74 1.05 12.61
CA GLN A 133 37.33 0.72 12.37
C GLN A 133 37.13 -0.74 11.96
N VAL A 134 36.04 -1.35 12.44
CA VAL A 134 35.60 -2.72 12.14
C VAL A 134 34.33 -2.67 11.30
N VAL A 135 34.32 -3.36 10.16
CA VAL A 135 33.14 -3.45 9.28
C VAL A 135 32.31 -4.67 9.63
N VAL A 136 31.02 -4.46 9.88
CA VAL A 136 30.01 -5.50 10.04
C VAL A 136 29.07 -5.45 8.84
N ARG A 137 29.03 -6.55 8.07
CA ARG A 137 28.15 -6.69 6.91
C ARG A 137 26.88 -7.42 7.30
N ILE A 138 25.73 -6.76 7.17
CA ILE A 138 24.42 -7.31 7.52
C ILE A 138 23.52 -7.28 6.29
N ASP A 139 23.00 -8.44 5.89
CA ASP A 139 21.94 -8.51 4.90
C ASP A 139 20.62 -8.06 5.54
N PRO A 140 20.02 -6.94 5.11
CA PRO A 140 18.71 -6.50 5.57
C PRO A 140 17.65 -7.49 5.08
N GLY A 141 17.29 -8.42 5.95
CA GLY A 141 16.28 -9.44 5.72
C GLY A 141 15.28 -9.52 6.87
N MET A 142 14.79 -10.72 7.16
CA MET A 142 13.80 -10.96 8.22
C MET A 142 14.40 -11.06 9.64
N ALA A 143 15.73 -10.96 9.78
CA ALA A 143 16.40 -11.04 11.07
C ALA A 143 16.43 -9.67 11.76
N PHE A 144 16.11 -9.63 13.05
CA PHE A 144 16.30 -8.45 13.89
C PHE A 144 17.77 -8.34 14.32
N GLY A 145 18.40 -7.17 14.14
CA GLY A 145 19.82 -6.94 14.45
C GLY A 145 20.27 -5.51 14.24
#